data_AF-A0A3S8WPQ5-F1
#
_entry.id   AF-A0A3S8WPQ5-F1
#
_cell.length_a   1.000
_cell.length_b   1.000
_cell.length_c   1.000
_cell.angle_alpha   90.00
_cell.angle_beta   90.00
_cell.angle_gamma   90.00
#
_symmetry.space_group_name_H-M   'P 1'
#
loop_
_entity.id
_entity.type
_entity.pdbx_description
1 polymer ?
#
loop_
_entity_poly.entity_id
_entity_poly.type
_entity_poly.pdbx_seq_one_letter_code
_entity_poly.pdbx_strand_id
1 'polypeptide(L)'
;MIHIALGPMRYVNPKEDQLGRNHVGWDPAMDDEALFEANRGCWVLGERAEKEQYALLSADGTVRMAIAIDRLVSVAGGRKAMEGRFLKPGDEVYDAYVGGEPPVAAHRNPIAYFESPHDARLCQCGCGESVSTGWFLIGHDQKALHARVARIGTVREFIDWFDNTYVEPQEAAE
;
A
#
# COMPACT_ATOMS: atom_id res chain seq x y z
N MET A 1 -9.75 -6.39 0.66
CA MET A 1 -8.51 -6.31 1.45
C MET A 1 -7.60 -7.47 1.09
N ILE A 2 -6.27 -7.26 1.08
CA ILE A 2 -5.29 -8.34 0.86
C ILE A 2 -5.01 -9.06 2.18
N HIS A 3 -4.93 -10.39 2.14
CA HIS A 3 -4.43 -11.20 3.24
C HIS A 3 -3.24 -12.05 2.78
N ILE A 4 -2.14 -12.00 3.53
CA ILE A 4 -0.92 -12.73 3.23
C ILE A 4 -0.55 -13.63 4.42
N ALA A 5 -0.56 -14.94 4.19
CA ALA A 5 -0.07 -15.94 5.13
C ALA A 5 1.46 -16.06 5.01
N LEU A 6 2.17 -15.74 6.08
CA LEU A 6 3.61 -15.85 6.19
C LEU A 6 4.02 -17.24 6.64
N GLY A 7 5.15 -17.71 6.10
CA GLY A 7 5.88 -18.85 6.64
C GLY A 7 6.85 -18.44 7.75
N PRO A 8 7.51 -19.43 8.39
CA PRO A 8 8.56 -19.16 9.37
C PRO A 8 9.71 -18.37 8.73
N MET A 9 10.39 -17.57 9.55
CA MET A 9 11.55 -16.80 9.13
C MET A 9 12.60 -17.71 8.48
N ARG A 10 13.16 -17.25 7.36
CA ARG A 10 14.36 -17.83 6.76
C ARG A 10 15.28 -16.75 6.26
N TYR A 11 16.58 -17.02 6.31
CA TYR A 11 17.59 -16.18 5.70
C TYR A 11 17.52 -16.27 4.17
N VAL A 12 17.82 -15.16 3.51
CA VAL A 12 17.96 -15.04 2.06
C VAL A 12 19.24 -14.27 1.74
N ASN A 13 19.79 -14.50 0.55
CA ASN A 13 20.96 -13.76 0.09
C ASN A 13 20.54 -12.34 -0.35
N PRO A 14 21.01 -11.25 0.28
CA PRO A 14 20.67 -9.89 -0.12
C PRO A 14 21.02 -9.54 -1.57
N LYS A 15 21.98 -10.24 -2.17
CA LYS A 15 22.36 -10.01 -3.58
C LYS A 15 21.40 -10.67 -4.58
N GLU A 16 20.60 -11.63 -4.12
CA GLU A 16 19.62 -12.35 -4.95
C GLU A 16 18.18 -11.93 -4.63
N ASP A 17 17.95 -11.41 -3.41
CA ASP A 17 16.64 -10.86 -3.03
C ASP A 17 16.37 -9.54 -3.75
N GLN A 18 15.17 -9.43 -4.30
CA GLN A 18 14.77 -8.31 -5.17
C GLN A 18 14.59 -6.99 -4.41
N LEU A 19 14.56 -7.05 -3.07
CA LEU A 19 14.50 -5.91 -2.17
C LEU A 19 15.78 -5.77 -1.32
N GLY A 20 16.81 -6.58 -1.58
CA GLY A 20 18.06 -6.52 -0.82
C GLY A 20 17.94 -7.01 0.62
N ARG A 21 16.92 -7.81 0.96
CA ARG A 21 16.69 -8.28 2.32
C ARG A 21 17.66 -9.38 2.70
N ASN A 22 17.92 -9.53 4.00
CA ASN A 22 18.68 -10.64 4.56
C ASN A 22 17.79 -11.75 5.13
N HIS A 23 16.50 -11.51 5.31
CA HIS A 23 15.51 -12.51 5.74
C HIS A 23 14.11 -12.18 5.22
N VAL A 24 13.24 -13.20 5.23
CA VAL A 24 11.81 -13.11 4.91
C VAL A 24 11.02 -14.03 5.84
N GLY A 25 9.71 -13.83 5.95
CA GLY A 25 8.84 -14.60 6.84
C GLY A 25 8.71 -13.97 8.22
N TRP A 26 8.24 -14.74 9.19
CA TRP A 26 7.93 -14.27 10.53
C TRP A 26 8.69 -15.05 11.62
N ASP A 27 9.15 -14.33 12.64
CA ASP A 27 9.70 -14.88 13.88
C ASP A 27 9.11 -14.12 15.08
N PRO A 28 8.77 -14.79 16.20
CA PRO A 28 8.24 -14.12 17.39
C PRO A 28 9.12 -13.02 17.99
N ALA A 29 10.43 -13.02 17.71
CA ALA A 29 11.38 -12.02 18.20
C ALA A 29 11.50 -10.79 17.28
N MET A 30 10.84 -10.78 16.11
CA MET A 30 10.80 -9.61 15.24
C MET A 30 9.94 -8.51 15.85
N ASP A 31 10.41 -7.27 15.74
CA ASP A 31 9.58 -6.10 15.94
C ASP A 31 8.77 -5.77 14.66
N ASP A 32 7.87 -4.80 14.77
CA ASP A 32 6.99 -4.41 13.68
C ASP A 32 7.77 -3.88 12.46
N GLU A 33 8.89 -3.18 12.67
CA GLU A 33 9.67 -2.62 11.57
C GLU A 33 10.40 -3.73 10.80
N ALA A 34 11.02 -4.68 11.50
CA ALA A 34 11.62 -5.86 10.91
C ALA A 34 10.58 -6.73 10.18
N LEU A 35 9.40 -6.94 10.78
CA LEU A 35 8.31 -7.69 10.16
C LEU A 35 7.82 -7.01 8.87
N PHE A 36 7.68 -5.68 8.89
CA PHE A 36 7.28 -4.90 7.72
C PHE A 36 8.34 -5.00 6.61
N GLU A 37 9.59 -4.67 6.90
CA GLU A 37 10.66 -4.71 5.88
C GLU A 37 10.90 -6.10 5.30
N ALA A 38 10.82 -7.14 6.13
CA ALA A 38 10.97 -8.53 5.69
C ALA A 38 9.84 -8.96 4.73
N ASN A 39 8.63 -8.40 4.84
CA ASN A 39 7.43 -8.93 4.18
C ASN A 39 6.67 -7.91 3.31
N ARG A 40 7.14 -6.67 3.18
CA ARG A 40 6.50 -5.64 2.36
C ARG A 40 6.47 -5.94 0.86
N GLY A 41 7.22 -6.93 0.36
CA GLY A 41 7.21 -7.19 -1.08
C GLY A 41 7.78 -8.51 -1.57
N CYS A 42 7.95 -8.55 -2.89
CA CYS A 42 8.21 -9.73 -3.71
C CYS A 42 6.99 -10.65 -3.87
N TRP A 43 5.78 -10.07 -3.84
CA TRP A 43 4.52 -10.80 -3.98
C TRP A 43 4.04 -10.84 -5.44
N VAL A 44 3.43 -11.95 -5.84
CA VAL A 44 2.75 -12.06 -7.14
C VAL A 44 1.32 -11.56 -6.95
N LEU A 45 1.11 -10.27 -7.24
CA LEU A 45 -0.16 -9.58 -7.05
C LEU A 45 -0.81 -9.25 -8.40
N GLY A 46 -2.06 -9.74 -8.59
CA GLY A 46 -2.86 -9.46 -9.78
C GLY A 46 -3.47 -8.06 -9.79
N GLU A 47 -4.25 -7.74 -10.83
CA GLU A 47 -4.89 -6.43 -11.00
C GLU A 47 -5.80 -6.02 -9.85
N ARG A 48 -6.41 -7.00 -9.15
CA ARG A 48 -7.24 -6.72 -7.98
C ARG A 48 -6.47 -5.96 -6.91
N ALA A 49 -5.19 -6.29 -6.68
CA ALA A 49 -4.38 -5.69 -5.63
C ALA A 49 -4.19 -4.17 -5.80
N GLU A 50 -4.22 -3.65 -7.03
CA GLU A 50 -4.11 -2.20 -7.31
C GLU A 50 -5.29 -1.39 -6.73
N LYS A 51 -6.38 -2.07 -6.40
CA LYS A 51 -7.60 -1.47 -5.85
C LYS A 51 -7.66 -1.57 -4.33
N GLU A 52 -6.82 -2.41 -3.73
CA GLU A 52 -6.85 -2.72 -2.31
C GLU A 52 -6.09 -1.66 -1.52
N GLN A 53 -6.63 -1.27 -0.37
CA GLN A 53 -6.06 -0.21 0.44
C GLN A 53 -5.25 -0.73 1.62
N TYR A 54 -5.52 -1.97 2.03
CA TYR A 54 -4.88 -2.57 3.16
C TYR A 54 -4.42 -4.00 2.86
N ALA A 55 -3.35 -4.40 3.54
CA ALA A 55 -2.92 -5.79 3.61
C ALA A 55 -2.82 -6.23 5.07
N LEU A 56 -3.23 -7.47 5.34
CA LEU A 56 -2.99 -8.15 6.60
C LEU A 56 -1.90 -9.19 6.41
N LEU A 57 -0.92 -9.20 7.31
CA LEU A 57 0.06 -10.27 7.41
C LEU A 57 -0.32 -11.16 8.58
N SER A 58 -0.43 -12.47 8.35
CA SER A 58 -0.69 -13.45 9.41
C SER A 58 0.40 -14.50 9.48
N ALA A 59 0.69 -14.97 10.67
CA ALA A 59 1.58 -16.10 10.93
C ALA A 59 1.05 -16.87 12.13
N ASP A 60 1.18 -18.20 12.10
CA ASP A 60 0.73 -19.10 13.17
C ASP A 60 -0.72 -18.85 13.59
N GLY A 61 -1.62 -18.75 12.61
CA GLY A 61 -3.05 -18.59 12.85
C GLY A 61 -3.44 -17.27 13.52
N THR A 62 -2.56 -16.28 13.52
CA THR A 62 -2.81 -14.95 14.10
C THR A 62 -2.43 -13.86 13.11
N VAL A 63 -3.25 -12.81 12.98
CA VAL A 63 -2.87 -11.59 12.26
C VAL A 63 -1.83 -10.84 13.07
N ARG A 64 -0.63 -10.67 12.49
CA ARG A 64 0.52 -10.04 13.15
C ARG A 64 0.66 -8.57 12.81
N MET A 65 0.19 -8.17 11.63
CA MET A 65 0.35 -6.80 11.14
C MET A 65 -0.77 -6.44 10.18
N ALA A 66 -1.18 -5.17 10.24
CA ALA A 66 -1.97 -4.53 9.21
C ALA A 66 -1.13 -3.43 8.55
N ILE A 67 -1.28 -3.27 7.24
CA ILE A 67 -0.52 -2.32 6.41
C ILE A 67 -1.52 -1.46 5.66
N ALA A 68 -1.37 -0.14 5.71
CA ALA A 68 -1.98 0.78 4.75
C ALA A 68 -1.07 0.87 3.52
N ILE A 69 -1.66 0.63 2.35
CA ILE A 69 -0.98 0.64 1.06
C ILE A 69 -1.20 2.00 0.42
N ASP A 70 -0.12 2.73 0.19
CA ASP A 70 -0.14 3.97 -0.60
C ASP A 70 -0.08 3.66 -2.09
N ARG A 71 0.78 2.71 -2.48
CA ARG A 71 0.90 2.20 -3.84
C ARG A 71 1.60 0.84 -3.89
N LEU A 72 1.42 0.14 -5.02
CA LEU A 72 2.22 -1.02 -5.37
C LEU A 72 3.33 -0.61 -6.33
N VAL A 73 4.56 -1.04 -6.05
CA VAL A 73 5.73 -0.81 -6.91
C VAL A 73 6.19 -2.12 -7.53
N SER A 74 6.46 -2.10 -8.82
CA SER A 74 7.02 -3.25 -9.54
C SER A 74 8.45 -3.50 -9.08
N VAL A 75 8.75 -4.75 -8.74
CA VAL A 75 10.12 -5.25 -8.50
C VAL A 75 10.48 -6.28 -9.57
N ALA A 76 11.74 -6.70 -9.61
CA ALA A 76 12.23 -7.66 -10.60
C ALA A 76 11.35 -8.93 -10.68
N GLY A 77 11.31 -9.56 -11.85
CA GLY A 77 10.57 -10.82 -12.04
C GLY A 77 9.05 -10.72 -11.95
N GLY A 78 8.46 -9.56 -12.24
CA GLY A 78 7.01 -9.37 -12.33
C GLY A 78 6.29 -9.41 -10.97
N ARG A 79 7.02 -9.21 -9.88
CA ARG A 79 6.47 -9.15 -8.52
C ARG A 79 6.23 -7.70 -8.12
N LYS A 80 5.49 -7.51 -7.03
CA LYS A 80 5.20 -6.19 -6.48
C LYS A 80 5.63 -6.08 -5.02
N ALA A 81 6.00 -4.88 -4.63
CA ALA A 81 6.15 -4.48 -3.24
C ALA A 81 5.09 -3.45 -2.87
N MET A 82 4.63 -3.51 -1.64
CA MET A 82 3.74 -2.54 -1.03
C MET A 82 4.59 -1.41 -0.46
N GLU A 83 4.31 -0.19 -0.88
CA GLU A 83 4.78 1.01 -0.21
C GLU A 83 3.63 1.60 0.60
N GLY A 84 3.95 2.09 1.80
CA GLY A 84 2.99 2.62 2.75
C GLY A 84 3.51 2.50 4.16
N ARG A 85 2.62 2.26 5.13
CA ARG A 85 2.97 2.14 6.55
C ARG A 85 2.27 0.96 7.20
N PHE A 86 2.93 0.32 8.16
CA PHE A 86 2.22 -0.55 9.09
C PHE A 86 1.37 0.29 10.05
N LEU A 87 0.20 -0.24 10.40
CA LEU A 87 -0.77 0.38 11.28
C LEU A 87 -0.43 0.08 12.74
N LYS A 88 -0.90 0.92 13.66
CA LYS A 88 -0.64 0.85 15.10
C LYS A 88 -1.96 0.87 15.89
N PRO A 89 -1.93 0.54 17.20
CA PRO A 89 -3.12 0.70 18.05
C PRO A 89 -3.76 2.08 17.89
N GLY A 90 -5.07 2.11 17.66
CA GLY A 90 -5.85 3.32 17.34
C GLY A 90 -6.12 3.52 15.84
N ASP A 91 -5.47 2.79 14.95
CA ASP A 91 -5.90 2.67 13.54
C ASP A 91 -7.02 1.61 13.45
N GLU A 92 -8.15 1.91 12.80
CA GLU A 92 -9.35 1.04 12.80
C GLU A 92 -9.07 -0.40 12.31
N VAL A 93 -8.28 -0.56 11.24
CA VAL A 93 -7.92 -1.88 10.69
C VAL A 93 -6.97 -2.62 11.63
N TYR A 94 -6.09 -1.91 12.34
CA TYR A 94 -5.26 -2.54 13.35
C TYR A 94 -6.13 -3.10 14.48
N ASP A 95 -6.98 -2.25 15.05
CA ASP A 95 -7.82 -2.59 16.20
C ASP A 95 -8.84 -3.68 15.86
N ALA A 96 -9.27 -3.77 14.60
CA ALA A 96 -10.21 -4.78 14.13
C ALA A 96 -9.58 -6.16 13.93
N TYR A 97 -8.32 -6.24 13.49
CA TYR A 97 -7.75 -7.50 13.00
C TYR A 97 -6.49 -7.97 13.73
N VAL A 98 -5.60 -7.08 14.16
CA VAL A 98 -4.29 -7.48 14.70
C VAL A 98 -4.45 -8.19 16.04
N GLY A 99 -3.79 -9.34 16.19
CA GLY A 99 -3.93 -10.24 17.33
C GLY A 99 -5.11 -11.23 17.22
N GLY A 100 -5.99 -11.06 16.23
CA GLY A 100 -7.12 -11.95 15.97
C GLY A 100 -6.80 -13.09 15.00
N GLU A 101 -7.82 -13.93 14.75
CA GLU A 101 -7.75 -14.97 13.73
C GLU A 101 -7.76 -14.38 12.31
N PRO A 102 -7.01 -14.97 11.36
CA PRO A 102 -7.03 -14.54 9.97
C PRO A 102 -8.43 -14.64 9.35
N PRO A 103 -8.86 -13.62 8.58
CA PRO A 103 -10.19 -13.61 7.95
C PRO A 103 -10.33 -14.63 6.81
N VAL A 104 -9.21 -15.14 6.29
CA VAL A 104 -9.19 -16.21 5.29
C VAL A 104 -8.36 -17.37 5.81
N ALA A 105 -8.92 -18.59 5.69
CA ALA A 105 -8.24 -19.81 6.09
C ALA A 105 -6.94 -20.03 5.29
N ALA A 106 -5.99 -20.70 5.93
CA ALA A 106 -4.73 -21.07 5.28
C ALA A 106 -4.99 -21.95 4.06
N HIS A 107 -4.35 -21.62 2.95
CA HIS A 107 -4.45 -22.34 1.69
C HIS A 107 -3.09 -22.35 1.00
N ARG A 108 -2.95 -23.12 -0.10
CA ARG A 108 -1.65 -23.34 -0.76
C ARG A 108 -1.02 -22.05 -1.32
N ASN A 109 -1.85 -21.10 -1.75
CA ASN A 109 -1.38 -19.77 -2.13
C ASN A 109 -1.33 -18.92 -0.86
N PRO A 110 -0.21 -18.26 -0.52
CA PRO A 110 -0.17 -17.40 0.65
C PRO A 110 -1.03 -16.14 0.50
N ILE A 111 -1.44 -15.76 -0.72
CA ILE A 111 -2.18 -14.52 -0.99
C ILE A 111 -3.66 -14.82 -1.20
N ALA A 112 -4.50 -14.22 -0.36
CA ALA A 112 -5.95 -14.19 -0.49
C ALA A 112 -6.51 -12.76 -0.50
N TYR A 113 -7.78 -12.66 -0.86
CA TYR A 113 -8.56 -11.43 -0.80
C TYR A 113 -9.87 -11.71 -0.09
N PHE A 114 -10.32 -10.76 0.71
CA PHE A 114 -11.63 -10.79 1.36
C PHE A 114 -12.26 -9.40 1.38
N GLU A 115 -13.58 -9.35 1.51
CA GLU A 115 -14.33 -8.10 1.61
C GLU A 115 -14.26 -7.59 3.06
N SER A 116 -13.79 -6.36 3.25
CA SER A 116 -13.69 -5.71 4.56
C SER A 116 -14.52 -4.43 4.55
N PRO A 117 -15.31 -4.15 5.60
CA PRO A 117 -15.99 -2.85 5.73
C PRO A 117 -15.01 -1.68 5.85
N HIS A 118 -13.74 -1.95 6.18
CA HIS A 118 -12.70 -0.94 6.36
C HIS A 118 -11.97 -0.57 5.05
N ASP A 119 -12.23 -1.23 3.92
CA ASP A 119 -11.70 -0.81 2.61
C ASP A 119 -12.45 0.40 2.00
N ALA A 120 -13.43 0.97 2.71
CA ALA A 120 -14.15 2.15 2.28
C ALA A 120 -13.44 3.43 2.77
N ARG A 121 -12.60 4.06 1.94
CA ARG A 121 -12.12 5.43 2.23
C ARG A 121 -13.13 6.48 1.78
N LEU A 122 -13.06 7.68 2.33
CA LEU A 122 -13.81 8.83 1.79
C LEU A 122 -13.12 9.40 0.55
N CYS A 123 -13.92 9.89 -0.39
CA CYS A 123 -13.47 10.54 -1.61
C CYS A 123 -12.65 11.81 -1.29
N GLN A 124 -11.39 11.85 -1.74
CA GLN A 124 -10.45 12.96 -1.51
C GLN A 124 -10.87 14.30 -2.12
N CYS A 125 -11.91 14.33 -2.96
CA CYS A 125 -12.48 15.61 -3.39
C CYS A 125 -13.07 16.41 -2.22
N GLY A 126 -13.43 15.73 -1.12
CA GLY A 126 -14.03 16.32 0.08
C GLY A 126 -15.55 16.18 0.14
N CYS A 127 -16.19 15.38 -0.72
CA CYS A 127 -17.64 15.20 -0.71
C CYS A 127 -18.15 14.30 0.44
N GLY A 128 -17.26 13.57 1.12
CA GLY A 128 -17.63 12.69 2.23
C GLY A 128 -18.29 11.36 1.80
N GLU A 129 -18.36 11.07 0.51
CA GLU A 129 -18.81 9.76 0.02
C GLU A 129 -17.69 8.73 0.07
N SER A 130 -18.01 7.47 0.37
CA SER A 130 -17.05 6.38 0.33
C SER A 130 -16.68 5.99 -1.11
N VAL A 131 -15.40 5.77 -1.38
CA VAL A 131 -14.88 5.16 -2.60
C VAL A 131 -14.45 3.74 -2.29
N SER A 132 -14.92 2.80 -3.11
CA SER A 132 -14.55 1.39 -2.99
C SER A 132 -13.18 1.09 -3.59
N THR A 133 -12.67 1.95 -4.49
CA THR A 133 -11.39 1.80 -5.20
C THR A 133 -10.88 3.17 -5.66
N GLY A 134 -9.55 3.42 -5.67
CA GLY A 134 -8.98 4.72 -6.06
C GLY A 134 -9.32 5.90 -5.12
N TRP A 135 -8.57 7.01 -5.17
CA TRP A 135 -8.71 8.11 -4.19
C TRP A 135 -9.97 8.98 -4.37
N PHE A 136 -10.59 8.89 -5.54
CA PHE A 136 -11.71 9.73 -5.95
C PHE A 136 -12.80 8.87 -6.57
N LEU A 137 -14.06 9.30 -6.43
CA LEU A 137 -15.13 8.83 -7.30
C LEU A 137 -14.84 9.25 -8.74
N ILE A 138 -15.44 8.56 -9.71
CA ILE A 138 -15.22 8.84 -11.13
C ILE A 138 -15.50 10.33 -11.43
N GLY A 139 -14.50 11.03 -11.96
CA GLY A 139 -14.55 12.46 -12.29
C GLY A 139 -14.42 13.43 -11.10
N HIS A 140 -14.35 12.93 -9.87
CA HIS A 140 -14.18 13.78 -8.69
C HIS A 140 -12.75 14.29 -8.52
N ASP A 141 -11.76 13.62 -9.12
CA ASP A 141 -10.36 14.06 -9.21
C ASP A 141 -10.22 15.36 -10.00
N GLN A 142 -10.79 15.42 -11.21
CA GLN A 142 -10.75 16.61 -12.06
C GLN A 142 -11.52 17.76 -11.39
N LYS A 143 -12.71 17.48 -10.84
CA LYS A 143 -13.49 18.47 -10.09
C LYS A 143 -12.71 19.02 -8.89
N ALA A 144 -12.04 18.14 -8.15
CA ALA A 144 -11.24 18.51 -6.98
C ALA A 144 -10.06 19.41 -7.36
N LEU A 145 -9.35 19.06 -8.44
CA LEU A 145 -8.23 19.82 -8.97
C LEU A 145 -8.67 21.22 -9.39
N HIS A 146 -9.67 21.32 -10.28
CA HIS A 146 -10.17 22.60 -10.77
C HIS A 146 -10.69 23.51 -9.66
N ALA A 147 -11.38 22.96 -8.65
CA ALA A 147 -11.85 23.74 -7.51
C ALA A 147 -10.70 24.36 -6.70
N ARG A 148 -9.54 23.69 -6.62
CA ARG A 148 -8.35 24.19 -5.91
C ARG A 148 -7.58 25.20 -6.76
N VAL A 149 -7.41 24.92 -8.06
CA VAL A 149 -6.83 25.87 -9.02
C VAL A 149 -7.60 27.19 -9.00
N ALA A 150 -8.93 27.14 -9.01
CA ALA A 150 -9.79 28.33 -8.95
C ALA A 150 -9.60 29.20 -7.69
N ARG A 151 -9.03 28.65 -6.60
CA ARG A 151 -8.71 29.42 -5.38
C ARG A 151 -7.38 30.15 -5.48
N ILE A 152 -6.49 29.70 -6.35
CA ILE A 152 -5.16 30.28 -6.60
C ILE A 152 -5.27 31.31 -7.73
N GLY A 153 -6.11 31.03 -8.73
CA GLY A 153 -6.38 31.90 -9.87
C GLY A 153 -6.98 31.12 -11.03
N THR A 154 -6.39 31.29 -12.20
CA THR A 154 -6.73 30.57 -13.43
C THR A 154 -5.84 29.34 -13.62
N VAL A 155 -6.25 28.45 -14.53
CA VAL A 155 -5.44 27.29 -14.92
C VAL A 155 -4.07 27.72 -15.46
N ARG A 156 -4.03 28.83 -16.23
CA ARG A 156 -2.77 29.38 -16.74
C ARG A 156 -1.83 29.79 -15.61
N GLU A 157 -2.34 30.51 -14.60
CA GLU A 157 -1.51 30.95 -13.47
C GLU A 157 -1.00 29.78 -12.62
N PHE A 158 -1.80 28.71 -12.49
CA PHE A 158 -1.34 27.47 -11.86
C PHE A 158 -0.21 26.81 -12.64
N ILE A 159 -0.32 26.71 -13.97
CA ILE A 159 0.73 26.15 -14.84
C ILE A 159 2.00 27.01 -14.74
N ASP A 160 1.86 28.34 -14.89
CA ASP A 160 2.99 29.26 -14.78
C ASP A 160 3.69 29.11 -13.41
N TRP A 161 2.95 28.94 -12.31
CA TRP A 161 3.52 28.68 -11.00
C TRP A 161 4.23 27.31 -10.92
N PHE A 162 3.61 26.25 -11.44
CA PHE A 162 4.15 24.89 -11.39
C PHE A 162 5.47 24.80 -12.14
N ASP A 163 5.52 25.31 -13.37
CA ASP A 163 6.70 25.29 -14.24
C ASP A 163 7.87 26.10 -13.64
N ASN A 164 7.56 27.21 -12.96
CA ASN A 164 8.57 28.00 -12.26
C ASN A 164 9.06 27.35 -10.95
N THR A 165 8.23 26.51 -10.32
CA THR A 165 8.56 25.85 -9.04
C THR A 165 9.35 24.55 -9.27
N TYR A 166 9.02 23.81 -10.31
CA TYR A 166 9.62 22.53 -10.65
C TYR A 166 10.34 22.64 -11.99
N VAL A 167 11.46 23.36 -11.99
CA VAL A 167 12.36 23.41 -13.16
C VAL A 167 13.01 22.04 -13.30
N GLU A 168 12.64 21.27 -14.32
CA GLU A 168 13.36 20.06 -14.67
C GLU A 168 14.84 20.41 -14.96
N PRO A 169 15.82 19.69 -14.37
CA PRO A 169 17.19 19.88 -14.75
C PRO A 169 17.31 19.59 -16.24
N GLN A 170 17.73 20.59 -17.03
CA GLN A 170 18.14 20.36 -18.42
C GLN A 170 19.24 19.30 -18.39
N GLU A 171 18.94 18.10 -18.88
CA GLU A 171 19.98 17.16 -19.28
C GLU A 171 20.88 17.90 -20.27
N ALA A 172 22.12 18.14 -19.86
CA ALA A 172 23.13 18.70 -20.72
C ALA A 172 23.30 17.74 -21.90
N ALA A 173 22.82 18.14 -23.08
CA ALA A 173 23.10 17.45 -24.31
C ALA A 173 24.61 17.50 -24.57
N GLU A 174 25.28 16.35 -24.47
CA GLU A 174 26.61 16.11 -25.04
C GLU A 174 26.53 15.90 -26.56
#